data_AF-A0A3D4W0V6-F1
#
_entry.id   AF-A0A3D4W0V6-F1
#
_cell.length_a   1.000
_cell.length_b   1.000
_cell.length_c   1.000
_cell.angle_alpha   90.00
_cell.angle_beta   90.00
_cell.angle_gamma   90.00
#
_symmetry.space_group_name_H-M   'P 1'
#
loop_
_entity.id
_entity.type
_entity.pdbx_description
1 polymer ?
#
loop_
_entity_poly.entity_id
_entity_poly.type
_entity_poly.pdbx_seq_one_letter_code
_entity_poly.pdbx_strand_id
1 'polypeptide(L)'
;DWADPTTSTLNYDADQIAEGIDFIKSLVDGHVIMSLPTYYGSNGDNAAHQSNEWITGKLAGCFEWDSSATKYADALDEENKAGFTVGDEIKFGDYNGGFSKVSMGLAITKTCAHPAEAATLINFLLNEEEGASIMGSECGIPASKAGLAAAQAAGAVKELVAEANGKVMAFVSNQLDPLFESNDLKATGTGVYQEVFDSLDYDNVSGADLVDTLLDGMDAVGYTV
;
A
#
# COMPACT_ATOMS: atom_id res chain seq x y z
N ASP A 1 12.56 7.78 8.12
CA ASP A 1 11.22 8.22 7.69
C ASP A 1 11.34 9.31 6.65
N TRP A 2 10.39 9.41 5.71
CA TRP A 2 10.40 10.41 4.62
C TRP A 2 10.25 11.85 5.12
N ALA A 3 9.42 12.05 6.15
CA ALA A 3 9.25 13.32 6.86
C ALA A 3 9.17 13.07 8.36
N ASP A 4 9.39 14.10 9.18
CA ASP A 4 9.01 14.06 10.59
C ASP A 4 7.47 14.00 10.66
N PRO A 5 6.87 12.91 11.18
CA PRO A 5 5.41 12.72 11.17
C PRO A 5 4.65 13.67 12.11
N THR A 6 5.36 14.44 12.95
CA THR A 6 4.77 15.43 13.86
C THR A 6 4.75 16.82 13.24
N THR A 7 5.78 17.18 12.49
CA THR A 7 5.95 18.52 11.92
C THR A 7 5.71 18.58 10.42
N SER A 8 5.59 17.41 9.76
CA SER A 8 5.55 17.27 8.31
C SER A 8 6.72 17.99 7.65
N THR A 9 7.91 17.91 8.25
CA THR A 9 9.14 18.46 7.69
C THR A 9 9.90 17.37 6.96
N LEU A 10 10.30 17.62 5.71
CA LEU A 10 11.03 16.63 4.92
C LEU A 10 12.38 16.29 5.56
N ASN A 11 12.73 15.01 5.55
CA ASN A 11 14.04 14.53 6.02
C ASN A 11 15.06 14.40 4.89
N TYR A 12 14.61 14.50 3.64
CA TYR A 12 15.45 14.40 2.45
C TYR A 12 15.56 15.75 1.76
N ASP A 13 16.73 16.07 1.24
CA ASP A 13 16.93 17.21 0.37
C ASP A 13 16.52 16.89 -1.09
N ALA A 14 16.49 17.91 -1.94
CA ALA A 14 16.09 17.78 -3.34
C ALA A 14 16.98 16.78 -4.11
N ASP A 15 18.30 16.76 -3.85
CA ASP A 15 19.21 15.86 -4.54
C ASP A 15 18.92 14.39 -4.20
N GLN A 16 18.63 14.10 -2.92
CA GLN A 16 18.24 12.76 -2.46
C GLN A 16 16.89 12.31 -3.00
N ILE A 17 15.94 13.23 -3.14
CA ILE A 17 14.62 12.93 -3.73
C ILE A 17 14.76 12.65 -5.23
N ALA A 18 15.55 13.45 -5.94
CA ALA A 18 15.87 13.22 -7.35
C ALA A 18 16.54 11.85 -7.55
N GLU A 19 17.49 11.47 -6.69
CA GLU A 19 18.11 10.13 -6.70
C GLU A 19 17.06 9.01 -6.52
N GLY A 20 16.08 9.20 -5.63
CA GLY A 20 14.98 8.26 -5.43
C GLY A 20 14.09 8.10 -6.67
N ILE A 21 13.82 9.19 -7.39
CA ILE A 21 13.08 9.17 -8.66
C ILE A 21 13.90 8.45 -9.75
N ASP A 22 15.19 8.75 -9.87
CA ASP A 22 16.10 8.07 -10.81
C ASP A 22 16.26 6.58 -10.51
N PHE A 23 16.16 6.18 -9.24
CA PHE A 23 16.11 4.76 -8.88
C PHE A 23 14.90 4.07 -9.50
N ILE A 24 13.70 4.64 -9.43
CA ILE A 24 12.51 4.08 -10.09
C ILE A 24 12.71 4.00 -11.60
N LYS A 25 13.26 5.04 -12.22
CA LYS A 25 13.63 5.01 -13.64
C LYS A 25 14.58 3.86 -13.97
N SER A 26 15.58 3.60 -13.12
CA SER A 26 16.52 2.50 -13.33
C SER A 26 15.85 1.12 -13.31
N LEU A 27 14.75 0.95 -12.58
CA LEU A 27 13.96 -0.28 -12.56
C LEU A 27 13.18 -0.47 -13.86
N VAL A 28 12.67 0.62 -14.45
CA VAL A 28 12.02 0.60 -15.77
C VAL A 28 13.04 0.29 -16.86
N ASP A 29 14.14 1.05 -16.91
CA ASP A 29 15.21 0.90 -17.91
C ASP A 29 15.87 -0.50 -17.82
N GLY A 30 15.96 -1.05 -16.61
CA GLY A 30 16.46 -2.40 -16.33
C GLY A 30 15.45 -3.53 -16.57
N HIS A 31 14.22 -3.22 -17.00
CA HIS A 31 13.12 -4.20 -17.19
C HIS A 31 12.81 -5.00 -15.91
N VAL A 32 13.00 -4.40 -14.74
CA VAL A 32 12.62 -4.96 -13.42
C VAL A 32 11.14 -4.72 -13.16
N ILE A 33 10.65 -3.52 -13.47
CA ILE A 33 9.23 -3.18 -13.47
C ILE A 33 8.79 -2.82 -14.88
N MET A 34 7.50 -3.02 -15.17
CA MET A 34 6.92 -2.68 -16.46
C MET A 34 6.85 -1.16 -16.61
N SER A 35 7.17 -0.65 -17.81
CA SER A 35 6.96 0.76 -18.11
C SER A 35 5.46 1.12 -18.09
N LEU A 36 5.13 2.31 -17.61
CA LEU A 36 3.78 2.86 -17.57
C LEU A 36 3.12 2.89 -18.94
N PRO A 37 3.78 3.29 -20.06
CA PRO A 37 3.19 3.18 -21.39
C PRO A 37 2.74 1.76 -21.76
N THR A 38 3.51 0.74 -21.38
CA THR A 38 3.16 -0.67 -21.64
C THR A 38 2.02 -1.12 -20.75
N TYR A 39 2.09 -0.77 -19.46
CA TYR A 39 1.10 -1.15 -18.46
C TYR A 39 -0.26 -0.53 -18.76
N TYR A 40 -0.34 0.79 -18.94
CA TYR A 40 -1.58 1.50 -19.24
C TYR A 40 -2.15 1.11 -20.61
N GLY A 41 -1.29 0.88 -21.61
CA GLY A 41 -1.72 0.40 -22.92
C GLY A 41 -2.41 -0.96 -22.87
N SER A 42 -2.07 -1.80 -21.89
CA SER A 42 -2.59 -3.17 -21.76
C SER A 42 -3.72 -3.29 -20.73
N ASN A 43 -3.65 -2.51 -19.65
CA ASN A 43 -4.49 -2.66 -18.46
C ASN A 43 -5.35 -1.43 -18.13
N GLY A 44 -5.12 -0.28 -18.79
CA GLY A 44 -5.65 1.00 -18.33
C GLY A 44 -5.17 1.34 -16.92
N ASP A 45 -6.00 2.02 -16.14
CA ASP A 45 -5.73 2.40 -14.75
C ASP A 45 -6.18 1.33 -13.73
N ASN A 46 -6.53 0.12 -14.19
CA ASN A 46 -6.93 -0.95 -13.29
C ASN A 46 -5.76 -1.39 -12.38
N ALA A 47 -6.11 -1.95 -11.22
CA ALA A 47 -5.12 -2.53 -10.31
C ALA A 47 -4.40 -3.72 -10.94
N ALA A 48 -3.13 -3.94 -10.58
CA ALA A 48 -2.27 -4.94 -11.22
C ALA A 48 -2.85 -6.35 -11.22
N HIS A 49 -3.52 -6.79 -10.14
CA HIS A 49 -4.16 -8.10 -10.06
C HIS A 49 -5.28 -8.33 -11.10
N GLN A 50 -5.79 -7.27 -11.73
CA GLN A 50 -6.81 -7.36 -12.78
C GLN A 50 -6.20 -7.46 -14.19
N SER A 51 -4.88 -7.22 -14.31
CA SER A 51 -4.18 -7.30 -15.58
C SER A 51 -4.00 -8.75 -16.03
N ASN A 52 -4.05 -8.96 -17.35
CA ASN A 52 -3.74 -10.26 -17.93
C ASN A 52 -2.29 -10.67 -17.62
N GLU A 53 -1.39 -9.70 -17.53
CA GLU A 53 0.03 -9.89 -17.23
C GLU A 53 0.24 -10.44 -15.82
N TRP A 54 -0.53 -9.97 -14.82
CA TRP A 54 -0.56 -10.59 -13.50
C TRP A 54 -1.18 -11.99 -13.55
N ILE A 55 -2.41 -12.11 -14.08
CA ILE A 55 -3.18 -13.37 -14.08
C ILE A 55 -2.37 -14.53 -14.68
N THR A 56 -1.59 -14.26 -15.73
CA THR A 56 -0.76 -15.24 -16.46
C THR A 56 0.70 -15.32 -16.00
N GLY A 57 1.05 -14.68 -14.88
CA GLY A 57 2.39 -14.74 -14.29
C GLY A 57 3.49 -13.99 -15.05
N LYS A 58 3.16 -13.13 -16.02
CA LYS A 58 4.14 -12.27 -16.71
C LYS A 58 4.65 -11.14 -15.82
N LEU A 59 3.82 -10.64 -14.90
CA LEU A 59 4.24 -9.87 -13.73
C LEU A 59 4.51 -10.86 -12.60
N ALA A 60 5.77 -11.11 -12.30
CA ALA A 60 6.18 -12.13 -11.34
C ALA A 60 6.12 -11.68 -9.87
N GLY A 61 5.68 -10.45 -9.59
CA GLY A 61 5.58 -9.92 -8.23
C GLY A 61 4.99 -8.51 -8.19
N CYS A 62 4.57 -8.09 -7.00
CA CYS A 62 4.07 -6.75 -6.71
C CYS A 62 4.52 -6.31 -5.32
N PHE A 63 4.65 -5.01 -5.10
CA PHE A 63 4.81 -4.43 -3.77
C PHE A 63 3.44 -3.89 -3.31
N GLU A 64 2.86 -4.51 -2.28
CA GLU A 64 1.45 -4.34 -1.95
C GLU A 64 1.18 -4.58 -0.45
N TRP A 65 0.07 -4.06 0.05
CA TRP A 65 -0.38 -4.25 1.43
C TRP A 65 -0.55 -5.73 1.80
N ASP A 66 -0.13 -6.11 3.01
CA ASP A 66 -0.26 -7.48 3.55
C ASP A 66 -1.71 -7.98 3.54
N SER A 67 -2.66 -7.07 3.79
CA SER A 67 -4.10 -7.37 3.77
C SER A 67 -4.64 -7.74 2.39
N SER A 68 -3.89 -7.48 1.32
CA SER A 68 -4.28 -7.80 -0.07
C SER A 68 -3.65 -9.09 -0.60
N ALA A 69 -2.81 -9.80 0.17
CA ALA A 69 -2.08 -10.97 -0.32
C ALA A 69 -2.99 -12.04 -0.95
N THR A 70 -4.10 -12.39 -0.28
CA THR A 70 -5.06 -13.37 -0.82
C THR A 70 -5.72 -12.89 -2.11
N LYS A 71 -6.05 -11.59 -2.22
CA LYS A 71 -6.66 -11.00 -3.43
C LYS A 71 -5.74 -11.16 -4.66
N TYR A 72 -4.44 -10.97 -4.47
CA TYR A 72 -3.45 -11.14 -5.54
C TYR A 72 -3.20 -12.61 -5.88
N ALA A 73 -3.11 -13.48 -4.86
CA ALA A 73 -2.98 -14.92 -5.07
C ALA A 73 -4.20 -15.53 -5.78
N ASP A 74 -5.41 -15.07 -5.45
CA ASP A 74 -6.65 -15.57 -6.06
C ASP A 74 -6.87 -15.13 -7.50
N ALA A 75 -6.21 -14.05 -7.94
CA ALA A 75 -6.29 -13.57 -9.31
C ALA A 75 -5.41 -14.36 -10.28
N LEU A 76 -4.43 -15.13 -9.81
CA LEU A 76 -3.58 -15.95 -10.66
C LEU A 76 -4.36 -17.12 -11.27
N ASP A 77 -4.01 -17.50 -12.50
CA ASP A 77 -4.51 -18.73 -13.10
C ASP A 77 -3.99 -19.99 -12.37
N GLU A 78 -4.59 -21.14 -12.64
CA GLU A 78 -4.26 -22.39 -11.97
C GLU A 78 -2.81 -22.85 -12.18
N GLU A 79 -2.17 -22.42 -13.28
CA GLU A 79 -0.77 -22.75 -13.55
C GLU A 79 0.18 -21.98 -12.63
N ASN A 80 -0.11 -20.70 -12.38
CA ASN A 80 0.76 -19.80 -11.63
C ASN A 80 0.42 -19.72 -10.13
N LYS A 81 -0.83 -19.99 -9.74
CA LYS A 81 -1.32 -19.83 -8.36
C LYS A 81 -0.51 -20.59 -7.32
N ALA A 82 -0.05 -21.79 -7.65
CA ALA A 82 0.76 -22.61 -6.74
C ALA A 82 2.16 -22.03 -6.45
N GLY A 83 2.64 -21.10 -7.29
CA GLY A 83 3.94 -20.44 -7.13
C GLY A 83 3.89 -19.16 -6.29
N PHE A 84 2.71 -18.69 -5.87
CA PHE A 84 2.59 -17.45 -5.09
C PHE A 84 3.20 -17.62 -3.70
N THR A 85 4.09 -16.70 -3.33
CA THR A 85 4.72 -16.65 -2.02
C THR A 85 4.80 -15.22 -1.51
N VAL A 86 4.78 -15.04 -0.19
CA VAL A 86 5.11 -13.74 0.40
C VAL A 86 6.61 -13.50 0.29
N GLY A 87 7.02 -12.45 -0.42
CA GLY A 87 8.42 -12.04 -0.53
C GLY A 87 9.03 -11.65 0.81
N ASP A 88 10.36 -11.61 0.88
CA ASP A 88 11.05 -10.97 2.00
C ASP A 88 11.15 -9.46 1.77
N GLU A 89 11.10 -8.69 2.85
CA GLU A 89 11.22 -7.24 2.79
C GLU A 89 12.61 -6.83 2.29
N ILE A 90 12.65 -5.85 1.40
CA ILE A 90 13.89 -5.41 0.76
C ILE A 90 14.65 -4.49 1.71
N LYS A 91 15.78 -4.96 2.23
CA LYS A 91 16.65 -4.17 3.10
C LYS A 91 17.64 -3.33 2.30
N PHE A 92 17.45 -2.01 2.29
CA PHE A 92 18.38 -1.04 1.72
C PHE A 92 19.27 -0.44 2.82
N GLY A 93 20.53 -0.87 2.87
CA GLY A 93 21.48 -0.40 3.88
C GLY A 93 21.23 -0.97 5.28
N ASP A 94 21.58 -0.22 6.31
CA ASP A 94 21.57 -0.70 7.70
C ASP A 94 20.18 -0.65 8.36
N TYR A 95 19.32 0.22 7.86
CA TYR A 95 18.01 0.52 8.46
C TYR A 95 16.89 -0.25 7.76
N ASN A 96 15.84 -0.58 8.51
CA ASN A 96 14.60 -1.03 7.91
C ASN A 96 13.80 0.18 7.39
N GLY A 97 12.90 -0.07 6.44
CA GLY A 97 12.04 0.94 5.83
C GLY A 97 10.56 0.64 6.04
N GLY A 98 9.70 1.32 5.27
CA GLY A 98 8.26 1.08 5.27
C GLY A 98 7.53 1.56 6.54
N PHE A 99 6.21 1.62 6.44
CA PHE A 99 5.31 2.01 7.52
C PHE A 99 4.12 1.04 7.57
N SER A 100 3.48 0.94 8.73
CA SER A 100 2.19 0.25 8.90
C SER A 100 1.06 1.27 9.05
N LYS A 101 -0.13 0.95 8.53
CA LYS A 101 -1.35 1.72 8.77
C LYS A 101 -2.53 0.80 9.04
N VAL A 102 -3.61 1.38 9.55
CA VAL A 102 -4.90 0.68 9.66
C VAL A 102 -5.41 0.37 8.25
N SER A 103 -5.53 -0.91 7.90
CA SER A 103 -5.99 -1.34 6.57
C SER A 103 -7.42 -0.87 6.28
N MET A 104 -8.33 -1.02 7.25
CA MET A 104 -9.70 -0.51 7.16
C MET A 104 -10.22 -0.15 8.55
N GLY A 105 -10.90 1.00 8.65
CA GLY A 105 -11.57 1.45 9.86
C GLY A 105 -13.09 1.51 9.67
N LEU A 106 -13.84 1.12 10.70
CA LEU A 106 -15.29 1.33 10.76
C LEU A 106 -15.58 2.59 11.58
N ALA A 107 -16.33 3.53 10.99
CA ALA A 107 -16.66 4.79 11.62
C ALA A 107 -18.17 5.04 11.62
N ILE A 108 -18.67 5.66 12.69
CA ILE A 108 -20.06 6.11 12.80
C ILE A 108 -20.11 7.57 12.39
N THR A 109 -20.91 7.88 11.38
CA THR A 109 -21.06 9.26 10.92
C THR A 109 -21.73 10.12 11.99
N LYS A 110 -21.38 11.40 12.04
CA LYS A 110 -22.01 12.38 12.95
C LYS A 110 -23.53 12.48 12.75
N THR A 111 -24.03 12.13 11.57
CA THR A 111 -25.45 12.20 11.18
C THR A 111 -26.20 10.87 11.37
N CYS A 112 -25.56 9.84 11.92
CA CYS A 112 -26.21 8.55 12.16
C CYS A 112 -27.42 8.70 13.10
N ALA A 113 -28.59 8.22 12.68
CA ALA A 113 -29.81 8.27 13.48
C ALA A 113 -29.83 7.24 14.63
N HIS A 114 -28.95 6.23 14.56
CA HIS A 114 -28.88 5.08 15.46
C HIS A 114 -27.43 4.78 15.90
N PRO A 115 -26.74 5.74 16.56
CA PRO A 115 -25.32 5.60 16.87
C PRO A 115 -25.04 4.48 17.88
N ALA A 116 -25.98 4.17 18.78
CA ALA A 116 -25.83 3.10 19.74
C ALA A 116 -25.88 1.72 19.05
N GLU A 117 -26.86 1.51 18.17
CA GLU A 117 -27.00 0.27 17.40
C GLU A 117 -25.85 0.08 16.41
N ALA A 118 -25.39 1.16 15.76
CA ALA A 118 -24.21 1.12 14.91
C ALA A 118 -22.95 0.74 15.71
N ALA A 119 -22.77 1.28 16.93
CA ALA A 119 -21.67 0.90 17.80
C ALA A 119 -21.76 -0.56 18.24
N THR A 120 -22.95 -1.06 18.54
CA THR A 120 -23.18 -2.49 18.85
C THR A 120 -22.78 -3.37 17.66
N LEU A 121 -23.12 -2.99 16.43
CA LEU A 121 -22.71 -3.75 15.24
C LEU A 121 -21.18 -3.76 15.07
N ILE A 122 -20.52 -2.62 15.24
CA ILE A 122 -19.04 -2.56 15.16
C ILE A 122 -18.41 -3.44 16.25
N ASN A 123 -18.94 -3.40 17.48
CA ASN A 123 -18.46 -4.24 18.57
C ASN A 123 -18.65 -5.74 18.27
N PHE A 124 -19.83 -6.11 17.76
CA PHE A 124 -20.12 -7.47 17.35
C PHE A 124 -19.11 -7.97 16.32
N LEU A 125 -18.91 -7.22 15.24
CA LEU A 125 -18.02 -7.62 14.13
C LEU A 125 -16.55 -7.74 14.55
N LEU A 126 -16.07 -6.88 15.46
CA LEU A 126 -14.63 -6.77 15.73
C LEU A 126 -14.18 -7.37 17.07
N ASN A 127 -15.08 -7.61 18.02
CA ASN A 127 -14.72 -8.04 19.37
C ASN A 127 -15.48 -9.27 19.87
N GLU A 128 -16.72 -9.47 19.43
CA GLU A 128 -17.53 -10.61 19.88
C GLU A 128 -17.22 -11.85 19.06
N GLU A 129 -17.28 -13.02 19.71
CA GLU A 129 -16.80 -14.29 19.13
C GLU A 129 -17.47 -14.61 17.79
N GLU A 130 -18.80 -14.49 17.70
CA GLU A 130 -19.55 -14.82 16.49
C GLU A 130 -19.18 -13.89 15.32
N GLY A 131 -19.19 -12.57 15.55
CA GLY A 131 -18.87 -11.60 14.51
C GLY A 131 -17.41 -11.66 14.08
N ALA A 132 -16.47 -11.75 15.02
CA ALA A 132 -15.04 -11.83 14.71
C ALA A 132 -14.67 -13.14 13.99
N SER A 133 -15.35 -14.26 14.31
CA SER A 133 -15.15 -15.53 13.61
C SER A 133 -15.62 -15.48 12.16
N ILE A 134 -16.65 -14.68 11.86
CA ILE A 134 -17.12 -14.45 10.48
C ILE A 134 -16.18 -13.50 9.73
N MET A 135 -15.76 -12.41 10.39
CA MET A 135 -14.88 -11.41 9.77
C MET A 135 -13.49 -11.96 9.46
N GLY A 136 -12.96 -12.83 10.34
CA GLY A 136 -11.68 -13.49 10.16
C GLY A 136 -10.56 -12.48 9.88
N SER A 137 -9.84 -12.70 8.78
CA SER A 137 -8.84 -11.77 8.25
C SER A 137 -9.22 -11.12 6.91
N GLU A 138 -10.52 -11.00 6.59
CA GLU A 138 -10.99 -10.38 5.33
C GLU A 138 -10.60 -8.90 5.23
N CYS A 139 -10.34 -8.25 6.37
CA CYS A 139 -9.96 -6.83 6.46
C CYS A 139 -8.51 -6.64 6.94
N GLY A 140 -7.67 -7.66 6.75
CA GLY A 140 -6.36 -7.77 7.41
C GLY A 140 -6.46 -8.41 8.80
N ILE A 141 -5.33 -8.48 9.51
CA ILE A 141 -5.28 -9.04 10.86
C ILE A 141 -6.09 -8.17 11.84
N PRO A 142 -7.05 -8.73 12.60
CA PRO A 142 -7.82 -7.96 13.58
C PRO A 142 -6.93 -7.26 14.61
N ALA A 143 -7.11 -5.94 14.76
CA ALA A 143 -6.41 -5.15 15.77
C ALA A 143 -6.89 -5.45 17.21
N SER A 144 -8.13 -5.94 17.36
CA SER A 144 -8.66 -6.37 18.66
C SER A 144 -8.02 -7.68 19.11
N LYS A 145 -7.47 -7.70 20.33
CA LYS A 145 -6.96 -8.94 20.93
C LYS A 145 -8.03 -10.03 21.06
N ALA A 146 -9.27 -9.63 21.42
CA ALA A 146 -10.39 -10.57 21.56
C ALA A 146 -10.87 -11.06 20.20
N GLY A 147 -11.04 -10.14 19.24
CA GLY A 147 -11.44 -10.49 17.87
C GLY A 147 -10.42 -11.39 17.18
N LEU A 148 -9.13 -11.10 17.31
CA LEU A 148 -8.06 -11.94 16.78
C LEU A 148 -8.09 -13.35 17.37
N ALA A 149 -8.25 -13.48 18.70
CA ALA A 149 -8.33 -14.78 19.35
C ALA A 149 -9.53 -15.61 18.87
N ALA A 150 -10.70 -14.98 18.71
CA ALA A 150 -11.90 -15.64 18.18
C ALA A 150 -11.69 -16.09 16.71
N ALA A 151 -11.19 -15.19 15.86
CA ALA A 151 -10.89 -15.49 14.46
C ALA A 151 -9.87 -16.65 14.33
N GLN A 152 -8.83 -16.67 15.16
CA GLN A 152 -7.84 -17.76 15.20
C GLN A 152 -8.46 -19.08 15.67
N ALA A 153 -9.26 -19.05 16.73
CA ALA A 153 -9.94 -20.25 17.24
C ALA A 153 -10.92 -20.85 16.21
N ALA A 154 -11.54 -20.01 15.39
CA ALA A 154 -12.42 -20.42 14.29
C ALA A 154 -11.67 -20.86 13.02
N GLY A 155 -10.34 -20.71 12.94
CA GLY A 155 -9.57 -20.96 11.72
C GLY A 155 -9.88 -19.97 10.59
N ALA A 156 -10.39 -18.78 10.92
CA ALA A 156 -10.81 -17.75 9.97
C ALA A 156 -9.70 -16.74 9.61
N VAL A 157 -8.51 -16.89 10.21
CA VAL A 157 -7.32 -16.13 9.82
C VAL A 157 -6.62 -16.85 8.68
N LYS A 158 -6.56 -16.21 7.51
CA LYS A 158 -5.88 -16.74 6.33
C LYS A 158 -4.37 -16.77 6.58
N GLU A 159 -3.74 -17.93 6.38
CA GLU A 159 -2.31 -18.15 6.62
C GLU A 159 -1.45 -17.14 5.84
N LEU A 160 -1.77 -16.90 4.57
CA LEU A 160 -1.04 -15.96 3.72
C LEU A 160 -1.07 -14.52 4.24
N VAL A 161 -2.21 -14.09 4.80
CA VAL A 161 -2.34 -12.75 5.41
C VAL A 161 -1.55 -12.69 6.71
N ALA A 162 -1.55 -13.76 7.51
CA ALA A 162 -0.76 -13.83 8.74
C ALA A 162 0.75 -13.84 8.47
N GLU A 163 1.20 -14.54 7.44
CA GLU A 163 2.61 -14.54 7.00
C GLU A 163 3.03 -13.14 6.54
N ALA A 164 2.27 -12.53 5.63
CA ALA A 164 2.55 -11.19 5.11
C ALA A 164 2.58 -10.15 6.24
N ASN A 165 1.59 -10.16 7.12
CA ASN A 165 1.54 -9.26 8.26
C ASN A 165 2.73 -9.48 9.21
N GLY A 166 3.09 -10.74 9.48
CA GLY A 166 4.23 -11.07 10.32
C GLY A 166 5.56 -10.53 9.78
N LYS A 167 5.79 -10.64 8.46
CA LYS A 167 6.99 -10.09 7.82
C LYS A 167 7.01 -8.55 7.88
N VAL A 168 5.90 -7.90 7.54
CA VAL A 168 5.76 -6.44 7.60
C VAL A 168 6.01 -5.94 9.03
N MET A 169 5.33 -6.51 10.03
CA MET A 169 5.46 -6.08 11.43
C MET A 169 6.85 -6.32 12.02
N ALA A 170 7.62 -7.27 11.47
CA ALA A 170 9.02 -7.50 11.84
C ALA A 170 10.00 -6.53 11.16
N PHE A 171 9.58 -5.88 10.07
CA PHE A 171 10.42 -5.00 9.27
C PHE A 171 10.15 -3.51 9.55
N VAL A 172 8.89 -3.07 9.48
CA VAL A 172 8.55 -1.65 9.45
C VAL A 172 9.06 -0.88 10.67
N SER A 173 9.58 0.31 10.42
CA SER A 173 10.12 1.20 11.47
C SER A 173 9.66 2.64 11.40
N ASN A 174 9.04 3.07 10.29
CA ASN A 174 8.58 4.44 10.09
C ASN A 174 7.12 4.61 10.52
N GLN A 175 6.75 5.83 10.92
CA GLN A 175 5.36 6.19 11.17
C GLN A 175 4.78 6.83 9.92
N LEU A 176 3.52 6.56 9.61
CA LEU A 176 2.89 7.22 8.46
C LEU A 176 2.63 8.69 8.77
N ASP A 177 3.29 9.59 8.04
CA ASP A 177 2.88 10.99 7.97
C ASP A 177 1.48 11.08 7.31
N PRO A 178 0.49 11.74 7.93
CA PRO A 178 -0.87 11.81 7.40
C PRO A 178 -0.98 12.51 6.04
N LEU A 179 -0.03 13.38 5.68
CA LEU A 179 0.01 14.07 4.38
C LEU A 179 0.55 13.18 3.26
N PHE A 180 1.30 12.10 3.57
CA PHE A 180 1.94 11.25 2.56
C PHE A 180 0.92 10.64 1.61
N GLU A 181 -0.28 10.39 2.13
CA GLU A 181 -1.42 9.88 1.39
C GLU A 181 -2.51 10.93 1.13
N SER A 182 -2.17 12.22 1.15
CA SER A 182 -3.08 13.28 0.74
C SER A 182 -3.64 13.01 -0.66
N ASN A 183 -4.94 13.25 -0.87
CA ASN A 183 -5.57 13.02 -2.16
C ASN A 183 -4.91 13.85 -3.28
N ASP A 184 -4.48 15.08 -2.98
CA ASP A 184 -3.81 15.93 -3.97
C ASP A 184 -2.43 15.38 -4.38
N LEU A 185 -1.82 14.51 -3.56
CA LEU A 185 -0.61 13.78 -3.93
C LEU A 185 -0.91 12.46 -4.64
N LYS A 186 -1.82 11.63 -4.10
CA LYS A 186 -1.95 10.22 -4.53
C LYS A 186 -3.14 9.91 -5.46
N ALA A 187 -4.07 10.83 -5.68
CA ALA A 187 -5.30 10.51 -6.41
C ALA A 187 -5.01 10.09 -7.86
N THR A 188 -5.64 8.99 -8.29
CA THR A 188 -5.55 8.52 -9.67
C THR A 188 -6.12 9.56 -10.63
N GLY A 189 -5.35 9.91 -11.66
CA GLY A 189 -5.68 10.84 -12.73
C GLY A 189 -5.43 12.32 -12.40
N THR A 190 -5.16 12.68 -11.14
CA THR A 190 -4.98 14.08 -10.74
C THR A 190 -3.92 14.34 -9.68
N GLY A 191 -3.32 13.32 -9.09
CA GLY A 191 -2.35 13.46 -7.99
C GLY A 191 -0.93 13.70 -8.48
N VAL A 192 -0.16 14.48 -7.72
CA VAL A 192 1.24 14.84 -8.04
C VAL A 192 2.15 13.62 -8.21
N TYR A 193 1.96 12.56 -7.43
CA TYR A 193 2.78 11.35 -7.59
C TYR A 193 2.59 10.74 -8.98
N GLN A 194 1.35 10.69 -9.47
CA GLN A 194 1.10 10.17 -10.80
C GLN A 194 1.70 11.08 -11.87
N GLU A 195 1.54 12.41 -11.74
CA GLU A 195 2.15 13.37 -12.67
C GLU A 195 3.67 13.16 -12.79
N VAL A 196 4.37 13.07 -11.66
CA VAL A 196 5.82 12.87 -11.61
C VAL A 196 6.23 11.57 -12.31
N PHE A 197 5.58 10.44 -11.98
CA PHE A 197 5.98 9.16 -12.57
C PHE A 197 5.50 8.97 -14.01
N ASP A 198 4.37 9.55 -14.40
CA ASP A 198 3.92 9.60 -15.80
C ASP A 198 4.96 10.37 -16.63
N SER A 199 5.37 11.57 -16.21
CA SER A 199 6.41 12.32 -16.93
C SER A 199 7.76 11.61 -16.93
N LEU A 200 8.16 10.98 -15.82
CA LEU A 200 9.42 10.22 -15.75
C LEU A 200 9.53 9.19 -16.88
N ASP A 201 8.45 8.44 -17.12
CA ASP A 201 8.44 7.33 -18.08
C ASP A 201 8.04 7.78 -19.48
N TYR A 202 6.94 8.53 -19.63
CA TYR A 202 6.44 8.97 -20.93
C TYR A 202 7.36 10.00 -21.61
N ASP A 203 7.90 10.95 -20.83
CA ASP A 203 8.77 12.00 -21.36
C ASP A 203 10.25 11.62 -21.29
N ASN A 204 10.57 10.49 -20.62
CA ASN A 204 11.92 9.95 -20.45
C ASN A 204 12.89 11.01 -19.89
N VAL A 205 12.47 11.69 -18.83
CA VAL A 205 13.23 12.70 -18.09
C VAL A 205 13.92 12.11 -16.86
N SER A 206 14.66 12.92 -16.10
CA SER A 206 15.36 12.50 -14.88
C SER A 206 14.66 12.96 -13.61
N GLY A 207 15.06 12.42 -12.47
CA GLY A 207 14.64 12.91 -11.15
C GLY A 207 14.97 14.37 -10.93
N ALA A 208 16.11 14.85 -11.46
CA ALA A 208 16.49 16.26 -11.38
C ALA A 208 15.53 17.19 -12.14
N ASP A 209 14.87 16.69 -13.19
CA ASP A 209 13.87 17.46 -13.96
C ASP A 209 12.51 17.51 -13.24
N LEU A 210 12.26 16.60 -12.29
CA LEU A 210 10.94 16.37 -11.69
C LEU A 210 10.87 16.68 -10.20
N VAL A 211 12.01 16.83 -9.53
CA VAL A 211 12.04 17.05 -8.07
C VAL A 211 11.28 18.29 -7.65
N ASP A 212 11.40 19.39 -8.40
CA ASP A 212 10.68 20.63 -8.09
C ASP A 212 9.16 20.42 -8.19
N THR A 213 8.66 19.68 -9.18
CA THR A 213 7.23 19.33 -9.29
C THR A 213 6.74 18.56 -8.07
N LEU A 214 7.52 17.58 -7.61
CA LEU A 214 7.17 16.81 -6.42
C LEU A 214 7.17 17.70 -5.17
N LEU A 215 8.22 18.50 -4.97
CA LEU A 215 8.36 19.38 -3.82
C LEU A 215 7.28 20.46 -3.77
N ASP A 216 6.92 21.05 -4.90
CA ASP A 216 5.82 22.03 -5.01
C ASP A 216 4.47 21.39 -4.62
N GLY A 217 4.21 20.16 -5.10
CA GLY A 217 3.00 19.42 -4.72
C GLY A 217 2.96 19.09 -3.23
N MET A 218 4.11 18.83 -2.63
CA MET A 218 4.23 18.54 -1.21
C MET A 218 4.04 19.78 -0.33
N ASP A 219 4.66 20.90 -0.69
CA ASP A 219 4.41 22.19 -0.03
C ASP A 219 2.91 22.55 -0.10
N ALA A 220 2.27 22.33 -1.25
CA ALA A 220 0.85 22.61 -1.45
C ALA A 220 -0.09 21.83 -0.50
N VAL A 221 0.29 20.62 -0.07
CA VAL A 221 -0.48 19.86 0.93
C VAL A 221 -0.05 20.11 2.37
N GLY A 222 0.97 20.94 2.58
CA GLY A 222 1.38 21.42 3.90
C GLY A 222 2.70 20.84 4.44
N TYR A 223 3.51 20.19 3.61
CA TYR A 223 4.86 19.82 4.01
C TYR A 223 5.73 21.07 4.21
N THR A 224 6.65 21.02 5.16
CA THR A 224 7.79 21.94 5.23
C THR A 224 8.93 21.34 4.41
N VAL A 225 9.15 21.90 3.22
CA VAL A 225 10.22 21.55 2.28
C VAL A 225 11.53 22.26 2.65
#